data_AF-A0A432VR20-F1
#
_entry.id   AF-A0A432VR20-F1
#
_cell.length_a   1.000
_cell.length_b   1.000
_cell.length_c   1.000
_cell.angle_alpha   90.00
_cell.angle_beta   90.00
_cell.angle_gamma   90.00
#
_symmetry.space_group_name_H-M   'P 1'
#
loop_
_entity.id
_entity.type
_entity.pdbx_description
1 polymer ?
#
loop_
_entity_poly.entity_id
_entity_poly.type
_entity_poly.pdbx_seq_one_letter_code
_entity_poly.pdbx_strand_id
1 'polypeptide(L)'
;MNEFFTTLIAVAAAELGDKTQFIALLLAARYSNQRAAVVAGVVLSTIVMHGIASSLGFVLGDFMSGSVISFVVGIVFIIMGLAMLRPDKGDDEDSNSSKYFKYGAFVASFLLLSLSEIADKSQIVTMMLAARYETIVPVALGAVVGMNLLLLPVVFFGAWVTNRVPMHVIRYVGCVVFVGLGLFSILSEL
;
A
#
# COMPACT_ATOMS: atom_id res chain seq x y z
N MET A 1 -3.88 19.73 2.96
CA MET A 1 -4.26 18.49 3.67
C MET A 1 -3.08 18.06 4.53
N ASN A 2 -3.31 17.54 5.74
CA ASN A 2 -2.23 17.00 6.56
C ASN A 2 -1.59 15.79 5.86
N GLU A 3 -0.27 15.69 5.97
CA GLU A 3 0.59 14.64 5.40
C GLU A 3 0.01 13.24 5.64
N PHE A 4 -0.44 12.99 6.88
CA PHE A 4 -1.13 11.76 7.28
C PHE A 4 -2.33 11.41 6.39
N PHE A 5 -3.26 12.35 6.16
CA PHE A 5 -4.47 12.07 5.39
C PHE A 5 -4.17 11.91 3.90
N THR A 6 -3.20 12.67 3.39
CA THR A 6 -2.74 12.51 2.00
C THR A 6 -2.16 11.11 1.80
N THR A 7 -1.29 10.66 2.70
CA THR A 7 -0.69 9.32 2.61
C THR A 7 -1.73 8.23 2.82
N LEU A 8 -2.64 8.38 3.78
CA LEU A 8 -3.71 7.42 4.02
C LEU A 8 -4.54 7.19 2.75
N ILE A 9 -4.99 8.26 2.11
CA ILE A 9 -5.82 8.18 0.90
C ILE A 9 -5.01 7.62 -0.27
N ALA A 10 -3.76 8.06 -0.45
CA ALA A 10 -2.91 7.61 -1.55
C ALA A 10 -2.55 6.13 -1.43
N VAL A 11 -2.16 5.66 -0.24
CA VAL A 11 -1.83 4.25 0.00
C VAL A 11 -3.08 3.38 -0.08
N ALA A 12 -4.21 3.79 0.50
CA ALA A 12 -5.46 3.06 0.34
C ALA A 12 -5.89 2.97 -1.14
N ALA A 13 -5.70 4.03 -1.92
CA ALA A 13 -6.00 4.01 -3.35
C ALA A 13 -5.07 3.07 -4.13
N ALA A 14 -3.78 2.99 -3.76
CA ALA A 14 -2.81 2.07 -4.37
C ALA A 14 -3.11 0.58 -4.06
N GLU A 15 -3.61 0.28 -2.87
CA GLU A 15 -3.80 -1.08 -2.35
C GLU A 15 -5.22 -1.65 -2.58
N LEU A 16 -6.14 -0.84 -3.10
CA LEU A 16 -7.52 -1.27 -3.27
C LEU A 16 -7.63 -2.33 -4.38
N GLY A 17 -8.04 -3.55 -4.01
CA GLY A 17 -8.18 -4.67 -4.94
C GLY A 17 -6.85 -5.31 -5.36
N ASP A 18 -5.79 -5.11 -4.58
CA ASP A 18 -4.45 -5.60 -4.86
C ASP A 18 -4.18 -7.01 -4.29
N LYS A 19 -3.01 -7.58 -4.64
CA LYS A 19 -2.55 -8.94 -4.29
C LYS A 19 -2.48 -9.14 -2.78
N THR A 20 -2.12 -8.10 -2.04
CA THR A 20 -2.05 -8.09 -0.58
C THR A 20 -3.40 -8.48 0.05
N GLN A 21 -4.53 -8.09 -0.55
CA GLN A 21 -5.87 -8.48 -0.11
C GLN A 21 -6.15 -9.97 -0.36
N PHE A 22 -5.66 -10.52 -1.48
CA PHE A 22 -5.79 -11.96 -1.75
C PHE A 22 -4.97 -12.79 -0.75
N ILE A 23 -3.75 -12.37 -0.43
CA ILE A 23 -2.92 -13.03 0.59
C ILE A 23 -3.63 -12.96 1.96
N ALA A 24 -4.20 -11.81 2.34
CA ALA A 24 -4.99 -11.66 3.56
C ALA A 24 -6.20 -12.61 3.59
N LEU A 25 -6.88 -12.79 2.45
CA LEU A 25 -7.98 -13.73 2.30
C LEU A 25 -7.52 -15.18 2.50
N LEU A 26 -6.40 -15.59 1.88
CA LEU A 26 -5.83 -16.92 2.04
C LEU A 26 -5.44 -17.20 3.49
N LEU A 27 -4.82 -16.23 4.16
CA LEU A 27 -4.45 -16.32 5.57
C LEU A 27 -5.69 -16.44 6.47
N ALA A 28 -6.73 -15.66 6.20
CA ALA A 28 -7.99 -15.71 6.94
C ALA A 28 -8.72 -17.05 6.76
N ALA A 29 -8.71 -17.60 5.56
CA ALA A 29 -9.30 -18.91 5.26
C ALA A 29 -8.51 -20.05 5.94
N ARG A 30 -7.18 -20.00 5.88
CA ARG A 30 -6.30 -21.04 6.44
C ARG A 30 -6.24 -21.00 7.97
N TYR A 31 -6.18 -19.82 8.56
CA TYR A 31 -6.04 -19.61 10.00
C TYR A 31 -7.32 -19.03 10.61
N SER A 32 -8.47 -19.59 10.22
CA SER A 32 -9.80 -19.11 10.62
C SER A 32 -10.04 -19.02 12.13
N ASN A 33 -9.35 -19.87 12.92
CA ASN A 33 -9.39 -19.88 14.39
C ASN A 33 -8.31 -19.01 15.06
N GLN A 34 -7.38 -18.43 14.30
CA GLN A 34 -6.24 -17.67 14.82
C GLN A 34 -6.19 -16.24 14.24
N ARG A 35 -7.37 -15.63 14.03
CA ARG A 35 -7.50 -14.31 13.40
C ARG A 35 -6.69 -13.23 14.12
N ALA A 36 -6.63 -13.26 15.45
CA ALA A 36 -5.81 -12.31 16.23
C ALA A 36 -4.32 -12.39 15.87
N ALA A 37 -3.79 -13.61 15.65
CA ALA A 37 -2.41 -13.81 15.22
C ALA A 37 -2.18 -13.33 13.78
N VAL A 38 -3.16 -13.55 12.89
CA VAL A 38 -3.12 -13.01 11.51
C VAL A 38 -3.09 -11.48 11.53
N VAL A 39 -4.02 -10.86 12.27
CA VAL A 39 -4.09 -9.40 12.42
C VAL A 39 -2.78 -8.84 12.97
N ALA A 40 -2.22 -9.44 14.02
CA ALA A 40 -0.95 -8.99 14.58
C ALA A 40 0.20 -9.09 13.58
N GLY A 41 0.26 -10.17 12.78
CA GLY A 41 1.27 -10.33 11.73
C GLY A 41 1.11 -9.33 10.59
N VAL A 42 -0.13 -9.09 10.14
CA VAL A 42 -0.46 -8.08 9.12
C VAL A 42 -0.07 -6.68 9.60
N VAL A 43 -0.55 -6.26 10.76
CA VAL A 43 -0.26 -4.94 11.33
C VAL A 43 1.25 -4.75 11.47
N LEU A 44 1.97 -5.75 12.00
CA LEU A 44 3.42 -5.66 12.13
C LEU A 44 4.13 -5.54 10.77
N SER A 45 3.68 -6.28 9.75
CA SER A 45 4.23 -6.16 8.38
C SER A 45 4.10 -4.73 7.89
N THR A 46 2.89 -4.18 7.93
CA THR A 46 2.61 -2.83 7.42
C THR A 46 3.40 -1.77 8.16
N ILE A 47 3.56 -1.89 9.50
CA ILE A 47 4.37 -0.96 10.29
C ILE A 47 5.84 -1.02 9.87
N VAL A 48 6.40 -2.21 9.73
CA VAL A 48 7.81 -2.40 9.35
C VAL A 48 8.05 -1.88 7.93
N MET A 49 7.21 -2.29 6.98
CA MET A 49 7.39 -1.96 5.57
C MET A 49 7.20 -0.47 5.29
N HIS A 50 6.13 0.15 5.81
CA HIS A 50 5.94 1.58 5.64
C HIS A 50 6.89 2.43 6.51
N GLY A 51 7.34 1.91 7.66
CA GLY A 51 8.40 2.53 8.45
C GLY A 51 9.71 2.61 7.66
N ILE A 52 10.10 1.53 6.99
CA ILE A 52 11.28 1.48 6.12
C ILE A 52 11.10 2.43 4.92
N ALA A 53 9.99 2.31 4.19
CA ALA A 53 9.72 3.13 3.00
C ALA A 53 9.72 4.63 3.34
N SER A 54 9.09 5.02 4.44
CA SER A 54 9.05 6.41 4.89
C SER A 54 10.42 6.91 5.35
N SER A 55 11.22 6.08 6.00
CA SER A 55 12.59 6.44 6.41
C SER A 55 13.50 6.64 5.21
N LEU A 56 13.42 5.75 4.22
CA LEU A 56 14.15 5.86 2.96
C LEU A 56 13.72 7.12 2.18
N GLY A 57 12.42 7.38 2.12
CA GLY A 57 11.88 8.56 1.46
C GLY A 57 12.37 9.86 2.10
N PHE A 58 12.33 9.95 3.42
CA PHE A 58 12.89 11.09 4.17
C PHE A 58 14.35 11.34 3.81
N VAL A 59 15.19 10.30 3.84
CA VAL A 59 16.61 10.41 3.48
C VAL A 59 16.80 10.83 2.02
N LEU A 60 15.96 10.33 1.09
CA LEU A 60 16.01 10.75 -0.31
C LEU A 60 15.63 12.23 -0.50
N GLY A 61 14.74 12.76 0.34
CA GLY A 61 14.35 14.17 0.34
C GLY A 61 15.53 15.11 0.55
N ASP A 62 16.44 14.77 1.47
CA ASP A 62 17.62 15.58 1.80
C ASP A 62 18.59 15.78 0.61
N PHE A 63 18.54 14.90 -0.40
CA PHE A 63 19.45 14.96 -1.56
C PHE A 63 18.91 15.74 -2.76
N MET A 64 17.67 16.23 -2.69
CA MET A 64 17.00 16.87 -3.82
C MET A 64 16.43 18.23 -3.42
N SER A 65 16.41 19.20 -4.34
CA SER A 65 15.71 20.46 -4.07
C SER A 65 14.20 20.24 -4.09
N GLY A 66 13.46 21.04 -3.30
CA GLY A 66 11.99 20.93 -3.19
C GLY A 66 11.29 20.87 -4.55
N SER A 67 11.68 21.75 -5.49
CA SER A 67 11.10 21.74 -6.84
C SER A 67 11.38 20.45 -7.61
N VAL A 68 12.58 19.89 -7.51
CA VAL A 68 12.90 18.60 -8.18
C VAL A 68 12.06 17.48 -7.57
N ILE A 69 11.94 17.41 -6.25
CA ILE A 69 11.11 16.40 -5.57
C ILE A 69 9.66 16.52 -6.02
N SER A 70 9.08 17.71 -5.99
CA SER A 70 7.69 17.96 -6.37
C SER A 70 7.40 17.56 -7.82
N PHE A 71 8.34 17.79 -8.75
CA PHE A 71 8.24 17.29 -10.13
C PHE A 71 8.34 15.76 -10.21
N VAL A 72 9.32 15.14 -9.53
CA VAL A 72 9.51 13.68 -9.55
C VAL A 72 8.31 12.97 -8.93
N VAL A 73 7.84 13.40 -7.76
CA VAL A 73 6.61 12.90 -7.10
C VAL A 73 5.42 13.04 -8.04
N GLY A 74 5.28 14.20 -8.66
CA GLY A 74 4.21 14.50 -9.60
C GLY A 74 4.16 13.53 -10.77
N ILE A 75 5.31 13.33 -11.42
CA ILE A 75 5.46 12.40 -12.55
C ILE A 75 5.18 10.97 -12.11
N VAL A 76 5.74 10.52 -10.98
CA VAL A 76 5.54 9.17 -10.46
C VAL A 76 4.06 8.91 -10.19
N PHE A 77 3.35 9.84 -9.54
CA PHE A 77 1.93 9.71 -9.29
C PHE A 77 1.08 9.72 -10.56
N ILE A 78 1.39 10.57 -11.55
CA ILE A 78 0.70 10.52 -12.84
C ILE A 78 0.90 9.16 -13.51
N ILE A 79 2.13 8.63 -13.54
CA ILE A 79 2.44 7.31 -14.10
C ILE A 79 1.65 6.23 -13.36
N MET A 80 1.61 6.24 -12.03
CA MET A 80 0.85 5.29 -11.22
C MET A 80 -0.65 5.36 -11.51
N GLY A 81 -1.21 6.57 -11.61
CA GLY A 81 -2.62 6.77 -11.93
C GLY A 81 -3.00 6.24 -13.31
N LEU A 82 -2.16 6.50 -14.31
CA LEU A 82 -2.36 5.95 -15.65
C LEU A 82 -2.19 4.42 -15.67
N ALA A 83 -1.23 3.89 -14.90
CA ALA A 83 -0.99 2.46 -14.77
C ALA A 83 -2.19 1.72 -14.16
N MET A 84 -2.95 2.35 -13.25
CA MET A 84 -4.18 1.78 -12.68
C MET A 84 -5.23 1.41 -13.73
N LEU A 85 -5.26 2.08 -14.89
CA LEU A 85 -6.24 1.76 -15.94
C LEU A 85 -5.95 0.41 -16.63
N ARG A 86 -4.71 -0.08 -16.51
CA ARG A 86 -4.32 -1.36 -17.09
C ARG A 86 -4.87 -2.52 -16.24
N PRO A 87 -5.59 -3.49 -16.84
CA PRO A 87 -5.99 -4.69 -16.11
C PRO A 87 -4.77 -5.50 -15.71
N ASP A 88 -4.58 -5.72 -14.41
CA ASP A 88 -3.66 -6.75 -13.94
C ASP A 88 -4.15 -8.12 -14.43
N LYS A 89 -3.25 -8.87 -15.06
CA LYS A 89 -3.49 -10.29 -15.36
C LYS A 89 -3.28 -11.04 -14.06
N GLY A 90 -4.21 -11.92 -13.70
CA GLY A 90 -4.04 -12.76 -12.51
C GLY A 90 -2.82 -13.63 -12.72
N ASP A 91 -1.74 -13.32 -12.02
CA ASP A 91 -0.57 -14.19 -11.96
C ASP A 91 -0.87 -15.32 -10.98
N ASP A 92 -0.61 -16.56 -11.41
CA ASP A 92 -0.79 -17.78 -10.63
C ASP A 92 0.27 -17.87 -9.50
N GLU A 93 0.16 -17.02 -8.47
CA GLU A 93 1.10 -16.96 -7.33
C GLU A 93 0.85 -18.05 -6.26
N ASP A 94 0.06 -19.08 -6.56
CA ASP A 94 -0.36 -20.10 -5.57
C ASP A 94 0.75 -21.10 -5.19
N SER A 95 1.86 -21.19 -5.94
CA SER A 95 2.85 -22.27 -5.73
C SER A 95 3.83 -22.02 -4.56
N ASN A 96 4.23 -20.78 -4.28
CA ASN A 96 5.26 -20.46 -3.27
C ASN A 96 4.72 -20.19 -1.85
N SER A 97 3.45 -19.82 -1.72
CA SER A 97 2.81 -19.52 -0.42
C SER A 97 2.81 -20.73 0.53
N SER A 98 2.80 -21.95 -0.03
CA SER A 98 2.79 -23.22 0.70
C SER A 98 3.93 -23.39 1.71
N LYS A 99 5.10 -22.78 1.46
CA LYS A 99 6.30 -22.90 2.29
C LYS A 99 6.17 -22.13 3.62
N TYR A 100 5.53 -20.96 3.59
CA TYR A 100 5.46 -20.04 4.73
C TYR A 100 4.44 -20.45 5.78
N PHE A 101 3.41 -21.22 5.38
CA PHE A 101 2.36 -21.63 6.29
C PHE A 101 2.78 -22.65 7.37
N LYS A 102 4.02 -23.16 7.31
CA LYS A 102 4.57 -24.05 8.33
C LYS A 102 4.99 -23.30 9.61
N TYR A 103 5.14 -21.97 9.56
CA TYR A 103 5.67 -21.17 10.66
C TYR A 103 4.60 -20.58 11.60
N GLY A 104 3.33 -20.97 11.45
CA GLY A 104 2.20 -20.50 12.27
C GLY A 104 1.58 -19.19 11.76
N ALA A 105 0.37 -18.87 12.23
CA ALA A 105 -0.46 -17.80 11.67
C ALA A 105 0.22 -16.42 11.68
N PHE A 106 0.84 -16.05 12.81
CA PHE A 106 1.53 -14.76 12.95
C PHE A 106 2.71 -14.62 11.98
N VAL A 107 3.64 -15.57 12.01
CA VAL A 107 4.87 -15.50 11.20
C VAL A 107 4.55 -15.64 9.71
N ALA A 108 3.61 -16.52 9.35
CA ALA A 108 3.17 -16.65 7.96
C ALA A 108 2.55 -15.34 7.46
N SER A 109 1.71 -14.69 8.27
CA SER A 109 1.07 -13.42 7.89
C SER A 109 2.09 -12.30 7.74
N PHE A 110 2.99 -12.17 8.71
CA PHE A 110 4.06 -11.18 8.65
C PHE A 110 4.91 -11.37 7.39
N LEU A 111 5.46 -12.58 7.17
CA LEU A 111 6.37 -12.84 6.06
C LEU A 111 5.70 -12.72 4.68
N LEU A 112 4.49 -13.26 4.52
CA LEU A 112 3.82 -13.23 3.22
C LEU A 112 3.43 -11.80 2.82
N LEU A 113 2.91 -11.00 3.75
CA LEU A 113 2.59 -9.60 3.46
C LEU A 113 3.87 -8.82 3.23
N SER A 114 4.88 -8.98 4.09
CA SER A 114 6.16 -8.27 3.96
C SER A 114 6.82 -8.55 2.61
N LEU A 115 6.88 -9.80 2.18
CA LEU A 115 7.48 -10.16 0.89
C LEU A 115 6.66 -9.63 -0.28
N SER A 116 5.32 -9.59 -0.16
CA SER A 116 4.45 -9.02 -1.18
C SER A 116 4.61 -7.50 -1.31
N GLU A 117 4.95 -6.81 -0.22
CA GLU A 117 5.09 -5.35 -0.20
C GLU A 117 6.43 -4.85 -0.77
N ILE A 118 7.48 -5.69 -0.80
CA ILE A 118 8.82 -5.23 -1.21
C ILE A 118 8.77 -4.65 -2.64
N ALA A 119 9.07 -3.35 -2.73
CA ALA A 119 9.07 -2.57 -3.97
C ALA A 119 7.71 -2.50 -4.69
N ASP A 120 6.60 -2.64 -3.95
CA ASP A 120 5.26 -2.48 -4.50
C ASP A 120 4.78 -1.02 -4.55
N LYS A 121 3.65 -0.78 -5.23
CA LYS A 121 3.01 0.52 -5.46
C LYS A 121 2.92 1.36 -4.19
N SER A 122 2.41 0.80 -3.09
CA SER A 122 2.25 1.54 -1.83
C SER A 122 3.57 1.92 -1.16
N GLN A 123 4.63 1.14 -1.32
CA GLN A 123 5.97 1.51 -0.83
C GLN A 123 6.52 2.69 -1.61
N ILE A 124 6.37 2.71 -2.94
CA ILE A 124 6.75 3.86 -3.77
C ILE A 124 5.98 5.10 -3.31
N VAL A 125 4.67 5.00 -3.11
CA VAL A 125 3.84 6.11 -2.63
C VAL A 125 4.33 6.65 -1.28
N THR A 126 4.56 5.75 -0.33
CA THR A 126 5.01 6.12 1.03
C THR A 126 6.36 6.82 0.97
N MET A 127 7.31 6.28 0.19
CA MET A 127 8.64 6.84 0.01
C MET A 127 8.58 8.24 -0.63
N MET A 128 7.81 8.39 -1.72
CA MET A 128 7.68 9.68 -2.41
C MET A 128 7.03 10.75 -1.54
N LEU A 129 6.02 10.39 -0.74
CA LEU A 129 5.38 11.34 0.18
C LEU A 129 6.27 11.71 1.36
N ALA A 130 7.06 10.77 1.89
CA ALA A 130 8.05 11.07 2.93
C ALA A 130 9.17 11.98 2.41
N ALA A 131 9.61 11.78 1.16
CA ALA A 131 10.57 12.66 0.50
C ALA A 131 9.99 14.07 0.30
N ARG A 132 8.72 14.17 -0.10
CA ARG A 132 8.05 15.46 -0.35
C ARG A 132 7.77 16.26 0.91
N TYR A 133 7.33 15.58 1.97
CA TYR A 133 6.93 16.25 3.21
C TYR A 133 8.06 16.31 4.25
N GLU A 134 9.23 15.75 3.95
CA GLU A 134 10.40 15.71 4.85
C GLU A 134 10.00 15.24 6.26
N THR A 135 9.17 14.19 6.33
CA THR A 135 8.65 13.68 7.60
C THR A 135 8.42 12.17 7.54
N ILE A 136 8.64 11.51 8.68
CA ILE A 136 8.56 10.04 8.78
C ILE A 136 7.24 9.63 9.42
N VAL A 137 6.98 10.10 10.65
CA VAL A 137 5.91 9.56 11.49
C VAL A 137 4.51 9.76 10.91
N PRO A 138 4.10 10.97 10.47
CA PRO A 138 2.76 11.19 9.92
C PRO A 138 2.53 10.39 8.63
N VAL A 139 3.56 10.27 7.78
CA VAL A 139 3.49 9.53 6.52
C VAL A 139 3.39 8.03 6.79
N ALA A 140 4.27 7.46 7.62
CA ALA A 140 4.23 6.05 7.99
C ALA A 140 2.89 5.69 8.65
N LEU A 141 2.38 6.50 9.58
CA LEU A 141 1.09 6.26 10.23
C LEU A 141 -0.07 6.33 9.22
N GLY A 142 -0.05 7.30 8.30
CA GLY A 142 -1.05 7.41 7.25
C GLY A 142 -1.08 6.15 6.37
N ALA A 143 0.08 5.68 5.95
CA ALA A 143 0.24 4.46 5.15
C ALA A 143 -0.26 3.21 5.89
N VAL A 144 0.19 3.00 7.12
CA VAL A 144 -0.23 1.87 7.97
C VAL A 144 -1.75 1.86 8.15
N VAL A 145 -2.35 3.01 8.47
CA VAL A 145 -3.81 3.10 8.64
C VAL A 145 -4.52 2.84 7.30
N GLY A 146 -4.07 3.47 6.21
CA GLY A 146 -4.65 3.29 4.88
C GLY A 146 -4.67 1.83 4.43
N MET A 147 -3.56 1.12 4.65
CA MET A 147 -3.45 -0.29 4.29
C MET A 147 -4.29 -1.20 5.20
N ASN A 148 -4.25 -0.99 6.52
CA ASN A 148 -5.02 -1.81 7.46
C ASN A 148 -6.54 -1.62 7.33
N LEU A 149 -7.00 -0.44 6.88
CA LEU A 149 -8.41 -0.21 6.54
C LEU A 149 -8.91 -1.13 5.42
N LEU A 150 -8.01 -1.66 4.59
CA LEU A 150 -8.35 -2.58 3.51
C LEU A 150 -8.12 -4.04 3.92
N LEU A 151 -6.98 -4.33 4.56
CA LEU A 151 -6.60 -5.71 4.90
C LEU A 151 -7.42 -6.28 6.07
N LEU A 152 -7.66 -5.50 7.13
CA LEU A 152 -8.33 -6.02 8.32
C LEU A 152 -9.79 -6.45 8.06
N PRO A 153 -10.61 -5.69 7.30
CA PRO A 153 -11.93 -6.17 6.90
C PRO A 153 -11.87 -7.49 6.14
N VAL A 154 -10.88 -7.67 5.25
CA VAL A 154 -10.70 -8.94 4.54
C VAL A 154 -10.36 -10.08 5.50
N VAL A 155 -9.55 -9.84 6.53
CA VAL A 155 -9.23 -10.86 7.54
C VAL A 155 -10.48 -11.31 8.33
N PHE A 156 -11.40 -10.40 8.65
CA PHE A 156 -12.60 -10.73 9.44
C PHE A 156 -13.78 -11.25 8.62
N PHE A 157 -13.98 -10.69 7.42
CA PHE A 157 -15.16 -10.93 6.59
C PHE A 157 -14.86 -11.72 5.30
N GLY A 158 -13.59 -11.97 5.00
CA GLY A 158 -13.15 -12.79 3.87
C GLY A 158 -13.59 -12.23 2.52
N ALA A 159 -13.90 -13.16 1.60
CA ALA A 159 -14.23 -12.86 0.20
C ALA A 159 -15.50 -12.02 0.03
N TRP A 160 -16.31 -11.88 1.09
CA TRP A 160 -17.46 -10.98 1.07
C TRP A 160 -17.07 -9.52 0.83
N VAL A 161 -15.90 -9.09 1.30
CA VAL A 161 -15.43 -7.70 1.14
C VAL A 161 -14.88 -7.47 -0.26
N THR A 162 -14.05 -8.39 -0.76
CA THR A 162 -13.35 -8.24 -2.05
C THR A 162 -14.30 -8.29 -3.25
N ASN A 163 -15.48 -8.93 -3.11
CA ASN A 163 -16.47 -9.05 -4.18
C ASN A 163 -17.47 -7.88 -4.27
N ARG A 164 -17.31 -6.81 -3.48
CA ARG A 164 -18.32 -5.73 -3.37
C ARG A 164 -18.13 -4.57 -4.33
N VAL A 165 -16.91 -4.34 -4.82
CA VAL A 165 -16.59 -3.17 -5.65
C VAL A 165 -16.12 -3.65 -7.03
N PRO A 166 -16.70 -3.17 -8.13
CA PRO A 166 -16.26 -3.57 -9.46
C PRO A 166 -14.82 -3.09 -9.72
N MET A 167 -13.96 -3.95 -10.27
CA MET A 167 -12.57 -3.60 -10.56
C MET A 167 -12.44 -2.37 -11.45
N HIS A 168 -13.37 -2.12 -12.38
CA HIS A 168 -13.34 -0.90 -13.19
C HIS A 168 -13.48 0.37 -12.34
N VAL A 169 -14.32 0.38 -11.29
CA VAL A 169 -14.50 1.53 -10.41
C VAL A 169 -13.21 1.84 -9.65
N ILE A 170 -12.60 0.81 -9.08
CA ILE A 170 -11.33 0.91 -8.36
C ILE A 170 -10.26 1.58 -9.24
N ARG A 171 -10.11 1.10 -10.48
CA ARG A 171 -9.13 1.64 -11.43
C ARG A 171 -9.38 3.10 -11.78
N TYR A 172 -10.63 3.47 -12.06
CA TYR A 172 -10.97 4.87 -12.39
C TYR A 172 -10.77 5.79 -11.19
N VAL A 173 -11.22 5.40 -10.00
CA VAL A 173 -11.05 6.21 -8.78
C VAL A 173 -9.57 6.35 -8.45
N GLY A 174 -8.80 5.25 -8.47
CA GLY A 174 -7.35 5.27 -8.26
C GLY A 174 -6.63 6.18 -9.26
N CYS A 175 -6.98 6.08 -10.55
CA CYS A 175 -6.43 6.95 -11.59
C CYS A 175 -6.69 8.44 -11.27
N VAL A 176 -7.93 8.81 -10.94
CA VAL A 176 -8.29 10.20 -10.60
C VAL A 176 -7.53 10.68 -9.36
N VAL A 177 -7.43 9.86 -8.31
CA VAL A 177 -6.69 10.20 -7.08
C VAL A 177 -5.22 10.43 -7.39
N PHE A 178 -4.56 9.49 -8.06
CA PHE A 178 -3.13 9.57 -8.35
C PHE A 178 -2.79 10.71 -9.32
N VAL A 179 -3.53 10.86 -10.42
CA VAL A 179 -3.32 11.98 -11.35
C VAL A 179 -3.60 13.31 -10.65
N GLY A 180 -4.63 13.39 -9.83
CA GLY A 180 -4.95 14.59 -9.04
C GLY A 180 -3.83 14.97 -8.07
N LEU A 181 -3.31 14.01 -7.32
CA LEU A 181 -2.16 14.22 -6.43
C LEU A 181 -0.90 14.61 -7.19
N GLY A 182 -0.67 14.01 -8.37
CA GLY A 182 0.49 14.30 -9.20
C GLY A 182 0.46 15.72 -9.78
N LEU A 183 -0.69 16.14 -10.31
CA LEU A 183 -0.91 17.51 -10.77
C LEU A 183 -0.78 18.51 -9.62
N PHE A 184 -1.37 18.21 -8.46
CA PHE A 184 -1.22 19.07 -7.28
C PHE A 184 0.24 19.24 -6.87
N SER A 185 1.04 18.17 -6.94
CA SER A 185 2.48 18.22 -6.63
C SER A 185 3.26 19.13 -7.58
N ILE A 186 2.98 19.06 -8.88
CA ILE A 186 3.66 19.90 -9.89
C ILE A 186 3.22 21.36 -9.79
N LEU A 187 1.91 21.59 -9.64
CA LEU A 187 1.33 22.93 -9.59
C LEU A 187 1.68 23.68 -8.30
N SER A 188 2.03 23.00 -7.21
CA SER A 188 2.44 23.67 -5.97
C SER A 188 3.81 24.37 -6.05
N GLU A 189 4.60 24.11 -7.10
CA GLU A 189 5.94 24.70 -7.31
C GLU A 189 5.96 25.83 -8.36
N LEU A 190 4.87 26.02 -9.10
CA LEU A 190 4.71 27.04 -10.15
C LEU A 190 4.21 28.35 -9.54
#